data_AF-A0A1G8K205-F1
#
_entry.id   AF-A0A1G8K205-F1
#
_cell.length_a   1.000
_cell.length_b   1.000
_cell.length_c   1.000
_cell.angle_alpha   90.00
_cell.angle_beta   90.00
_cell.angle_gamma   90.00
#
_symmetry.space_group_name_H-M   'P 1'
#
loop_
_entity.id
_entity.type
_entity.pdbx_description
1 polymer ?
#
loop_
_entity_poly.entity_id
_entity_poly.type
_entity_poly.pdbx_seq_one_letter_code
_entity_poly.pdbx_strand_id
1 'polypeptide(L)'
;MTLNNLTAQKRCVSKTVTLPRLNRLSPSLESTALKIMEESGELAQAIGKLRGLNGEQQRLVEEEAMLKVAKELVDVAQTAVTMMFVLEEQYGIDLEVILKEHLEKLRTKGYCD
;
A
#
# COMPACT_ATOMS: atom_id res chain seq x y z
N MET A 1 45.74 -3.71 12.46
CA MET A 1 45.40 -2.81 11.34
C MET A 1 44.00 -3.16 10.88
N THR A 2 43.08 -2.25 11.16
CA THR A 2 41.63 -2.31 10.91
C THR A 2 41.33 -2.01 9.44
N LEU A 3 40.50 -2.81 8.78
CA LEU A 3 39.73 -2.37 7.62
C LEU A 3 38.24 -2.67 7.86
N ASN A 4 37.60 -1.76 8.59
CA ASN A 4 36.15 -1.62 8.59
C ASN A 4 35.75 -0.94 7.27
N ASN A 5 35.50 -1.73 6.22
CA ASN A 5 34.69 -1.27 5.10
C ASN A 5 33.21 -1.46 5.46
N LEU A 6 32.75 -0.65 6.41
CA LEU A 6 31.35 -0.29 6.51
C LEU A 6 31.09 0.72 5.39
N THR A 7 30.79 0.23 4.20
CA THR A 7 30.02 1.00 3.23
C THR A 7 28.70 1.33 3.92
N ALA A 8 28.61 2.55 4.46
CA ALA A 8 27.37 3.15 4.89
C ALA A 8 26.45 3.17 3.66
N GLN A 9 25.62 2.13 3.55
CA GLN A 9 24.62 2.03 2.52
C GLN A 9 23.68 3.22 2.74
N LYS A 10 23.78 4.20 1.86
CA LYS A 10 22.96 5.42 1.85
C LYS A 10 21.50 4.95 1.90
N ARG A 11 20.87 5.05 3.06
CA ARG A 11 19.50 4.58 3.30
C ARG A 11 18.62 5.32 2.30
N CYS A 12 18.00 4.58 1.39
CA CYS A 12 17.11 5.16 0.39
C CYS A 12 15.95 5.82 1.13
N VAL A 13 15.82 7.14 1.04
CA VAL A 13 14.83 7.94 1.78
C VAL A 13 13.42 7.73 1.22
N SER A 14 13.31 7.27 -0.04
CA SER A 14 12.04 6.92 -0.69
C SER A 14 12.16 5.65 -1.52
N LYS A 15 11.04 5.01 -1.82
CA LYS A 15 10.93 3.97 -2.86
C LYS A 15 9.78 4.34 -3.77
N THR A 16 9.98 4.19 -5.08
CA THR A 16 8.89 4.32 -6.06
C THR A 16 8.22 2.96 -6.23
N VAL A 17 6.89 2.93 -6.11
CA VAL A 17 6.06 1.78 -6.44
C VAL A 17 5.19 2.17 -7.63
N THR A 18 5.22 1.37 -8.70
CA THR A 18 4.43 1.61 -9.92
C THR A 18 3.34 0.57 -10.00
N LEU A 19 2.08 1.04 -10.05
CA LEU A 19 0.89 0.20 -10.14
C LEU A 19 0.13 0.56 -11.43
N PRO A 20 -0.27 -0.43 -12.25
CA PRO A 20 -0.87 -0.17 -13.56
C PRO A 20 -2.32 0.27 -13.47
N ARG A 21 -2.78 1.00 -14.50
CA ARG A 21 -4.21 1.14 -14.80
C ARG A 21 -4.78 -0.21 -15.24
N LEU A 22 -5.87 -0.66 -14.62
CA LEU A 22 -6.54 -1.90 -14.99
C LEU A 22 -7.50 -1.66 -16.17
N ASN A 23 -7.08 -2.05 -17.37
CA ASN A 23 -7.79 -1.77 -18.62
C ASN A 23 -8.79 -2.86 -19.07
N ARG A 24 -8.97 -3.92 -18.27
CA ARG A 24 -9.93 -5.00 -18.53
C ARG A 24 -11.14 -4.97 -17.60
N LEU A 25 -11.26 -3.91 -16.82
CA LEU A 25 -12.33 -3.67 -15.87
C LEU A 25 -13.02 -2.35 -16.23
N SER A 26 -14.27 -2.20 -15.80
CA SER A 26 -15.02 -0.95 -15.87
C SER A 26 -15.30 -0.43 -14.45
N PRO A 27 -14.27 0.04 -13.73
CA PRO A 27 -14.42 0.50 -12.35
C PRO A 27 -15.26 1.78 -12.27
N SER A 28 -16.05 1.88 -11.21
CA SER A 28 -16.77 3.07 -10.74
C SER A 28 -16.30 3.46 -9.34
N LEU A 29 -16.70 4.63 -8.83
CA LEU A 29 -16.39 5.01 -7.45
C LEU A 29 -16.97 4.03 -6.44
N GLU A 30 -18.20 3.57 -6.64
CA GLU A 30 -18.89 2.66 -5.73
C GLU A 30 -18.26 1.27 -5.73
N SER A 31 -17.98 0.73 -6.93
CA SER A 31 -17.37 -0.61 -7.06
C SER A 31 -15.95 -0.64 -6.53
N THR A 32 -15.16 0.42 -6.76
CA THR A 32 -13.82 0.52 -6.20
C THR A 32 -13.85 0.76 -4.69
N ALA A 33 -14.79 1.53 -4.15
CA ALA A 33 -14.96 1.68 -2.71
C ALA A 33 -15.30 0.35 -2.01
N LEU A 34 -16.23 -0.43 -2.57
CA LEU A 34 -16.55 -1.77 -2.08
C LEU A 34 -15.32 -2.68 -2.11
N LYS A 35 -14.56 -2.64 -3.20
CA LYS A 35 -13.35 -3.46 -3.33
C LYS A 35 -12.25 -3.03 -2.34
N ILE A 36 -12.08 -1.74 -2.07
CA ILE A 36 -11.17 -1.25 -1.02
C ILE A 36 -11.54 -1.84 0.34
N MET A 37 -12.84 -1.88 0.68
CA MET A 37 -13.30 -2.46 1.94
C MET A 37 -13.02 -3.96 2.02
N GLU A 38 -13.22 -4.69 0.92
CA GLU A 38 -12.90 -6.12 0.80
C GLU A 38 -11.41 -6.37 1.04
N GLU A 39 -10.53 -5.74 0.25
CA GLU A 39 -9.07 -5.93 0.35
C GLU A 39 -8.54 -5.50 1.73
N SER A 40 -9.10 -4.43 2.31
CA SER A 40 -8.74 -4.00 3.67
C SER A 40 -9.14 -5.03 4.72
N GLY A 41 -10.28 -5.71 4.53
CA GLY A 41 -10.73 -6.80 5.38
C GLY A 41 -9.80 -8.01 5.28
N GLU A 42 -9.35 -8.36 4.07
CA GLU A 42 -8.39 -9.44 3.85
C GLU A 42 -7.02 -9.14 4.48
N LEU A 43 -6.54 -7.90 4.32
CA LEU A 43 -5.33 -7.40 5.00
C LEU A 43 -5.47 -7.50 6.52
N ALA A 44 -6.59 -7.06 7.08
CA ALA A 44 -6.85 -7.14 8.52
C ALA A 44 -6.86 -8.60 9.01
N GLN A 45 -7.46 -9.51 8.24
CA GLN A 45 -7.45 -10.94 8.55
C GLN A 45 -6.03 -11.51 8.55
N ALA A 46 -5.20 -11.15 7.55
CA ALA A 46 -3.81 -11.60 7.45
C ALA A 46 -2.98 -11.13 8.67
N ILE A 47 -3.17 -9.88 9.09
CA ILE A 47 -2.53 -9.32 10.30
C ILE A 47 -3.06 -10.00 11.58
N GLY A 48 -4.36 -10.28 11.66
CA GLY A 48 -4.97 -10.94 12.82
C GLY A 48 -4.44 -12.36 13.05
N LYS A 49 -4.19 -13.11 11.96
CA LYS A 49 -3.57 -14.44 11.99
C LYS A 49 -2.14 -14.40 12.50
N LEU A 50 -1.35 -13.39 12.13
CA LEU A 50 0.01 -13.18 12.65
C LEU A 50 0.02 -12.99 14.18
N ARG A 51 -0.94 -12.22 14.70
CA ARG A 51 -0.99 -11.86 16.13
C ARG A 51 -1.63 -12.93 17.03
N GLY A 52 -2.09 -14.06 16.49
CA GLY A 52 -2.76 -15.11 17.26
C GLY A 52 -4.04 -14.64 17.94
N LEU A 53 -4.66 -13.56 17.45
CA LEU A 53 -5.79 -12.88 18.11
C LEU A 53 -7.09 -13.71 18.15
N ASN A 54 -7.09 -14.91 17.56
CA ASN A 54 -8.26 -15.77 17.42
C ASN A 54 -8.19 -17.10 18.19
N GLY A 55 -7.17 -17.35 19.03
CA GLY A 55 -7.09 -18.60 19.80
C GLY A 55 -6.92 -19.88 18.95
N GLU A 56 -6.65 -19.74 17.65
CA GLU A 56 -6.37 -20.86 16.74
C GLU A 56 -4.91 -21.34 16.91
N GLN A 57 -4.71 -22.66 16.85
CA GLN A 57 -3.38 -23.28 17.00
C GLN A 57 -2.40 -22.72 15.96
N GLN A 58 -1.35 -22.06 16.43
CA GLN A 58 -0.25 -21.53 15.64
C GLN A 58 0.36 -22.63 14.77
N ARG A 59 0.07 -22.60 13.48
CA ARG A 59 0.81 -23.36 12.47
C ARG A 59 0.77 -22.75 11.07
N LEU A 60 0.73 -21.43 10.98
CA LEU A 60 1.31 -20.75 9.81
C LEU A 60 2.70 -20.31 10.23
N VAL A 61 3.70 -20.62 9.40
CA VAL A 61 5.05 -20.12 9.61
C VAL A 61 4.96 -18.60 9.50
N GLU A 62 5.54 -17.86 10.45
CA GLU A 62 5.50 -16.39 10.51
C GLU A 62 5.78 -15.72 9.15
N GLU A 63 6.69 -16.32 8.38
CA GLU A 63 7.04 -15.94 7.01
C GLU A 63 5.85 -16.01 6.03
N GLU A 64 5.02 -17.05 6.08
CA GLU A 64 3.84 -17.19 5.23
C GLU A 64 2.77 -16.15 5.57
N ALA A 65 2.59 -15.86 6.86
CA ALA A 65 1.66 -14.82 7.31
C ALA A 65 2.13 -13.42 6.85
N MET A 66 3.43 -13.13 6.98
CA MET A 66 4.01 -11.88 6.51
C MET A 66 3.93 -11.72 5.00
N LEU A 67 4.16 -12.80 4.24
CA LEU A 67 3.99 -12.79 2.79
C LEU A 67 2.54 -12.52 2.41
N LYS A 68 1.57 -13.10 3.14
CA LYS A 68 0.15 -12.80 2.91
C LYS A 68 -0.14 -11.33 3.17
N VAL A 69 0.28 -10.77 4.32
CA VAL A 69 0.13 -9.34 4.63
C VAL A 69 0.67 -8.45 3.51
N ALA A 70 1.84 -8.77 2.97
CA ALA A 70 2.44 -8.00 1.89
C ALA A 70 1.60 -8.05 0.59
N LYS A 71 1.00 -9.20 0.26
CA LYS A 71 0.12 -9.35 -0.91
C LYS A 71 -1.16 -8.53 -0.76
N GLU A 72 -1.87 -8.71 0.35
CA GLU A 72 -3.12 -7.98 0.60
C GLU A 72 -2.88 -6.46 0.64
N LEU A 73 -1.73 -6.02 1.17
CA LEU A 73 -1.37 -4.60 1.18
C LEU A 73 -1.20 -4.03 -0.25
N VAL A 74 -0.64 -4.81 -1.17
CA VAL A 74 -0.51 -4.41 -2.58
C VAL A 74 -1.87 -4.40 -3.26
N ASP A 75 -2.77 -5.32 -2.92
CA ASP A 75 -4.14 -5.35 -3.47
C ASP A 75 -4.97 -4.14 -3.03
N VAL A 76 -4.87 -3.75 -1.75
CA VAL A 76 -5.42 -2.48 -1.25
C VAL A 76 -4.85 -1.28 -2.04
N ALA A 77 -3.53 -1.24 -2.23
CA ALA A 77 -2.87 -0.15 -2.96
C ALA A 77 -3.32 -0.09 -4.42
N GLN A 78 -3.40 -1.23 -5.11
CA GLN A 78 -3.85 -1.32 -6.50
C GLN A 78 -5.30 -0.87 -6.65
N THR A 79 -6.17 -1.23 -5.70
CA THR A 79 -7.58 -0.82 -5.75
C THR A 79 -7.72 0.69 -5.52
N ALA A 80 -6.94 1.26 -4.60
CA ALA A 80 -6.89 2.71 -4.40
C ALA A 80 -6.37 3.44 -5.65
N VAL A 81 -5.30 2.97 -6.28
CA VAL A 81 -4.78 3.52 -7.55
C VAL A 81 -5.81 3.40 -8.67
N THR A 82 -6.56 2.31 -8.71
CA THR A 82 -7.65 2.14 -9.68
C THR A 82 -8.75 3.18 -9.48
N MET A 83 -9.11 3.48 -8.22
CA MET A 83 -10.06 4.55 -7.90
C MET A 83 -9.51 5.94 -8.25
N MET A 84 -8.20 6.16 -8.11
CA MET A 84 -7.56 7.40 -8.55
C MET A 84 -7.73 7.59 -10.07
N PHE A 85 -7.46 6.57 -10.89
CA PHE A 85 -7.72 6.64 -12.34
C PHE A 85 -9.21 6.94 -12.65
N VAL A 86 -10.16 6.39 -11.89
CA VAL A 86 -11.58 6.72 -12.06
C VAL A 86 -11.83 8.21 -11.81
N LEU A 87 -11.29 8.78 -10.72
CA LEU A 87 -11.44 10.20 -10.39
C LEU A 87 -10.85 11.11 -11.46
N GLU A 88 -9.67 10.77 -11.98
CA GLU A 88 -9.02 11.55 -13.03
C GLU A 88 -9.78 11.46 -14.37
N GLU A 89 -10.08 10.24 -14.83
CA GLU A 89 -10.63 10.02 -16.16
C GLU A 89 -12.12 10.36 -16.28
N GLN A 90 -12.92 10.08 -15.25
CA GLN A 90 -14.37 10.24 -15.30
C GLN A 90 -14.85 11.55 -14.67
N TYR A 91 -14.09 12.09 -13.71
CA TYR A 91 -14.48 13.28 -12.96
C TYR A 91 -13.53 14.47 -13.19
N GLY A 92 -12.45 14.31 -13.97
CA GLY A 92 -11.52 15.39 -14.31
C GLY A 92 -10.71 15.91 -13.12
N ILE A 93 -10.54 15.10 -12.08
CA ILE A 93 -9.73 15.46 -10.91
C ILE A 93 -8.25 15.42 -11.31
N ASP A 94 -7.53 16.52 -11.10
CA ASP A 94 -6.09 16.59 -11.28
C ASP A 94 -5.37 15.92 -10.09
N LEU A 95 -4.96 14.66 -10.28
CA LEU A 95 -4.29 13.90 -9.23
C LEU A 95 -2.87 14.40 -8.95
N GLU A 96 -2.22 15.05 -9.90
CA GLU A 96 -0.87 15.57 -9.72
C GLU A 96 -0.89 16.73 -8.71
N VAL A 97 -1.88 17.62 -8.81
CA VAL A 97 -2.13 18.68 -7.84
C VAL A 97 -2.45 18.10 -6.46
N ILE A 98 -3.40 17.15 -6.37
CA ILE A 98 -3.79 16.53 -5.09
C ILE A 98 -2.63 15.80 -4.43
N LEU A 99 -1.79 15.10 -5.20
CA LEU A 99 -0.60 14.41 -4.70
C LEU A 99 0.43 15.41 -4.18
N LYS A 100 0.68 16.51 -4.91
CA LYS A 100 1.60 17.56 -4.48
C LYS A 100 1.17 18.17 -3.14
N GLU A 101 -0.10 18.56 -3.01
CA GLU A 101 -0.65 19.08 -1.76
C GLU A 101 -0.54 18.06 -0.62
N HIS A 102 -0.78 16.78 -0.91
CA HIS A 102 -0.63 15.72 0.09
C HIS A 102 0.83 15.60 0.58
N LEU A 103 1.81 15.61 -0.33
CA LEU A 103 3.23 15.53 0.01
C LEU A 103 3.70 16.75 0.80
N GLU A 104 3.27 17.96 0.41
CA GLU A 104 3.56 19.20 1.16
C GLU A 104 3.01 19.14 2.59
N LYS A 105 1.78 18.62 2.76
CA LYS A 105 1.21 18.38 4.08
C LYS A 105 2.04 17.38 4.90
N LEU A 106 2.51 16.28 4.29
CA LEU A 106 3.35 15.30 4.99
C LEU A 106 4.70 15.89 5.42
N ARG A 107 5.35 16.69 4.56
CA ARG A 107 6.59 17.42 4.88
C ARG A 107 6.39 18.41 6.01
N THR A 108 5.30 19.18 5.97
CA THR A 108 4.95 20.15 7.02
C THR A 108 4.76 19.48 8.38
N LYS A 109 4.28 18.22 8.40
CA LYS A 109 4.13 17.42 9.62
C LYS A 109 5.42 16.71 10.06
N GLY A 110 6.50 16.80 9.28
CA GLY A 110 7.76 16.09 9.55
C GLY A 110 7.66 14.58 9.34
N TYR A 111 6.73 14.11 8.49
CA TYR A 111 6.59 12.67 8.18
C TYR A 111 7.49 12.21 7.02
N CYS A 112 7.96 13.14 6.18
CA CYS A 112 8.93 12.90 5.11
C CYS A 112 9.70 14.18 4.76
N ASP A 113 10.83 14.02 4.05
CA ASP A 113 11.70 15.10 3.55
C ASP A 113 11.63 15.21 2.02
#